data_AF-A0A023EKK7-F1
#
_entry.id   AF-A0A023EKK7-F1
#
_cell.length_a   1.000
_cell.length_b   1.000
_cell.length_c   1.000
_cell.angle_alpha   90.00
_cell.angle_beta   90.00
_cell.angle_gamma   90.00
#
_symmetry.space_group_name_H-M   'P 1'
#
loop_
_entity.id
_entity.type
_entity.pdbx_description
1 polymer ?
#
loop_
_entity_poly.entity_id
_entity_poly.type
_entity_poly.pdbx_seq_one_letter_code
_entity_poly.pdbx_strand_id
1 'polypeptide(L)'
;SKFINKYAELVFVTAPHIAPPLADAEPGTEPDPTQRSWWFNKDDGTFKGTNRNGPAIGFEESLKLVEKVWKDEGCSGLLGFSQGACFVGLLCDLSARGMTSIKPEFAVLSSGFRSGSLVHLNFYETKVQIPSLHIYGEADEIIPKDLSMALADTFMDPQILTHPGGHFLPAQAAHKQTYVEFFRERLQFHLEAKEIENATAANSIMLDDNGLAGSGSRANGVHGGDEDDDDDSD
;
A
#
# COMPACT_ATOMS: atom_id res chain seq x y z
N SER A 1 14.63 -9.08 -8.97
CA SER A 1 14.62 -9.65 -10.33
C SER A 1 15.38 -8.71 -11.25
N LYS A 2 16.32 -9.19 -12.10
CA LYS A 2 17.17 -8.33 -12.95
C LYS A 2 16.39 -7.33 -13.84
N PHE A 3 15.10 -7.58 -14.07
CA PHE A 3 14.26 -6.77 -14.94
C PHE A 3 13.79 -5.44 -14.32
N ILE A 4 13.58 -5.40 -13.00
CA ILE A 4 12.93 -4.26 -12.33
C ILE A 4 13.88 -3.44 -11.46
N ASN A 5 15.12 -3.90 -11.23
CA ASN A 5 16.09 -3.22 -10.36
C ASN A 5 16.44 -1.77 -10.79
N LYS A 6 16.12 -1.37 -12.03
CA LYS A 6 16.27 0.02 -12.50
C LYS A 6 15.11 0.93 -12.11
N TYR A 7 13.99 0.35 -11.69
CA TYR A 7 12.72 1.05 -11.50
C TYR A 7 12.18 0.91 -10.07
N ALA A 8 12.54 -0.17 -9.37
CA ALA A 8 12.07 -0.43 -8.02
C ALA A 8 13.15 -1.12 -7.17
N GLU A 9 13.20 -0.72 -5.91
CA GLU A 9 13.85 -1.45 -4.83
C GLU A 9 12.79 -2.29 -4.08
N LEU A 10 13.18 -3.46 -3.58
CA LEU A 10 12.26 -4.37 -2.91
C LEU A 10 12.65 -4.53 -1.45
N VAL A 11 11.70 -4.19 -0.57
CA VAL A 11 11.73 -4.55 0.85
C VAL A 11 10.93 -5.83 1.04
N PHE A 12 11.54 -6.85 1.64
CA PHE A 12 10.90 -8.14 1.90
C PHE A 12 10.41 -8.20 3.34
N VAL A 13 9.12 -8.50 3.51
CA VAL A 13 8.48 -8.65 4.83
C VAL A 13 8.10 -10.11 5.02
N THR A 14 8.59 -10.69 6.11
CA THR A 14 8.20 -12.04 6.53
C THR A 14 6.92 -11.94 7.34
N ALA A 15 5.89 -12.71 6.95
CA ALA A 15 4.63 -12.73 7.71
C ALA A 15 4.87 -13.19 9.16
N PRO A 16 4.10 -12.68 10.14
CA PRO A 16 4.46 -12.83 11.55
C PRO A 16 4.11 -14.20 12.16
N HIS A 17 3.19 -14.95 11.55
CA HIS A 17 2.65 -16.16 12.17
C HIS A 17 3.30 -17.42 11.63
N ILE A 18 3.74 -18.32 12.52
CA ILE A 18 4.23 -19.66 12.14
C ILE A 18 3.01 -20.49 11.69
N ALA A 19 3.05 -21.02 10.47
CA ALA A 19 1.97 -21.87 9.97
C ALA A 19 2.01 -23.25 10.65
N PRO A 20 0.85 -23.87 10.92
CA PRO A 20 0.81 -25.26 11.37
C PRO A 20 1.39 -26.20 10.29
N PRO A 21 1.77 -27.43 10.65
CA PRO A 21 2.22 -28.44 9.69
C PRO A 21 1.22 -28.63 8.55
N LEU A 22 1.73 -29.01 7.37
CA LEU A 22 0.91 -29.33 6.22
C LEU A 22 -0.06 -30.48 6.56
N ALA A 23 -1.20 -30.52 5.86
CA ALA A 23 -2.28 -31.45 6.16
C ALA A 23 -1.88 -32.94 5.99
N ASP A 24 -0.83 -33.21 5.20
CA ASP A 24 -0.24 -34.51 4.94
C ASP A 24 0.98 -34.84 5.81
N ALA A 25 1.29 -33.98 6.80
CA ALA A 25 2.39 -34.23 7.73
C ALA A 25 2.06 -35.35 8.73
N GLU A 26 3.10 -36.10 9.13
CA GLU A 26 2.98 -37.17 10.12
C GLU A 26 2.55 -36.63 11.50
N PRO A 27 1.75 -37.38 12.28
CA PRO A 27 1.37 -36.97 13.63
C PRO A 27 2.60 -36.65 14.51
N GLY A 28 2.58 -35.49 15.17
CA GLY A 28 3.69 -35.01 15.99
C GLY A 28 4.78 -34.25 15.21
N THR A 29 4.56 -33.97 13.92
CA THR A 29 5.42 -33.03 13.17
C THR A 29 5.34 -31.65 13.81
N GLU A 30 6.49 -31.10 14.18
CA GLU A 30 6.60 -29.75 14.72
C GLU A 30 6.41 -28.69 13.61
N PRO A 31 5.83 -27.51 13.92
CA PRO A 31 5.72 -26.41 12.96
C PRO A 31 7.08 -25.96 12.42
N ASP A 32 7.18 -25.79 11.10
CA ASP A 32 8.39 -25.29 10.45
C ASP A 32 8.54 -23.78 10.67
N PRO A 33 9.61 -23.31 11.33
CA PRO A 33 9.85 -21.89 11.56
C PRO A 33 10.22 -21.12 10.28
N THR A 34 10.14 -21.69 9.10
CA THR A 34 10.22 -20.97 7.82
C THR A 34 8.86 -20.85 7.13
N GLN A 35 7.87 -21.65 7.53
CA GLN A 35 6.51 -21.56 7.03
C GLN A 35 5.75 -20.47 7.78
N ARG A 36 5.27 -19.48 7.03
CA ARG A 36 4.65 -18.28 7.58
C ARG A 36 3.30 -18.01 6.95
N SER A 37 2.41 -17.40 7.73
CA SER A 37 1.08 -17.01 7.33
C SER A 37 0.80 -15.56 7.73
N TRP A 38 0.05 -14.84 6.89
CA TRP A 38 -0.44 -13.50 7.19
C TRP A 38 -1.64 -13.52 8.14
N TRP A 39 -2.51 -14.52 8.04
CA TRP A 39 -3.57 -14.77 9.02
C TRP A 39 -4.11 -16.20 8.83
N PHE A 40 -4.87 -16.69 9.79
CA PHE A 40 -5.57 -17.96 9.68
C PHE A 40 -7.05 -17.73 9.46
N ASN A 41 -7.64 -18.53 8.57
CA ASN A 41 -9.04 -18.38 8.18
C ASN A 41 -9.88 -19.63 8.42
N LYS A 42 -9.39 -20.56 9.24
CA LYS A 42 -10.11 -21.74 9.72
C LYS A 42 -10.00 -21.82 11.24
N ASP A 43 -10.99 -22.45 11.87
CA ASP A 43 -11.06 -22.59 13.34
C ASP A 43 -9.94 -23.46 13.93
N ASP A 44 -9.37 -24.35 13.11
CA ASP A 44 -8.21 -25.19 13.46
C ASP A 44 -6.86 -24.45 13.36
N GLY A 45 -6.87 -23.12 13.13
CA GLY A 45 -5.65 -22.32 13.03
C GLY A 45 -4.88 -22.51 11.72
N THR A 46 -5.49 -23.10 10.70
CA THR A 46 -4.88 -23.24 9.35
C THR A 46 -5.39 -22.17 8.38
N PHE A 47 -4.75 -22.07 7.21
CA PHE A 47 -5.19 -21.19 6.12
C PHE A 47 -5.51 -21.98 4.84
N LYS A 48 -6.59 -21.60 4.16
CA LYS A 48 -6.89 -22.06 2.79
C LYS A 48 -7.52 -20.92 1.99
N GLY A 49 -6.96 -20.57 0.83
CA GLY A 49 -7.43 -19.45 0.01
C GLY A 49 -8.88 -19.61 -0.48
N THR A 50 -9.37 -20.84 -0.61
CA THR A 50 -10.75 -21.14 -0.98
C THR A 50 -11.71 -21.24 0.21
N ASN A 51 -11.23 -21.09 1.45
CA ASN A 51 -12.13 -21.12 2.61
C ASN A 51 -13.06 -19.91 2.59
N ARG A 52 -14.29 -20.10 3.10
CA ARG A 52 -15.34 -19.07 3.16
C ARG A 52 -15.95 -19.04 4.54
N ASN A 53 -16.40 -17.86 4.96
CA ASN A 53 -17.09 -17.60 6.23
C ASN A 53 -16.25 -17.94 7.47
N GLY A 54 -14.93 -18.00 7.34
CA GLY A 54 -14.02 -18.27 8.44
C GLY A 54 -13.60 -17.00 9.19
N PRO A 55 -12.84 -17.15 10.29
CA PRO A 55 -12.26 -16.03 11.02
C PRO A 55 -11.11 -15.37 10.24
N ALA A 56 -10.50 -14.33 10.82
CA ALA A 56 -9.27 -13.73 10.33
C ALA A 56 -8.24 -13.62 11.46
N ILE A 57 -7.88 -14.76 12.06
CA ILE A 57 -7.04 -14.80 13.27
C ILE A 57 -5.63 -14.35 12.93
N GLY A 58 -5.12 -13.33 13.62
CA GLY A 58 -3.78 -12.80 13.42
C GLY A 58 -3.69 -11.65 12.39
N PHE A 59 -4.82 -11.23 11.81
CA PHE A 59 -4.83 -10.22 10.77
C PHE A 59 -4.33 -8.85 11.26
N GLU A 60 -4.76 -8.42 12.46
CA GLU A 60 -4.34 -7.14 13.04
C GLU A 60 -2.84 -7.07 13.32
N GLU A 61 -2.21 -8.16 13.75
CA GLU A 61 -0.76 -8.25 13.95
C GLU A 61 0.00 -8.09 12.64
N SER A 62 -0.49 -8.71 11.57
CA SER A 62 0.06 -8.56 10.22
C SER A 62 -0.11 -7.15 9.68
N LEU A 63 -1.27 -6.52 9.90
CA LEU A 63 -1.52 -5.13 9.53
C LEU A 63 -0.52 -4.21 10.23
N LYS A 64 -0.39 -4.31 11.56
CA LYS A 64 0.55 -3.49 12.34
C LYS A 64 2.00 -3.67 11.90
N LEU A 65 2.40 -4.91 11.58
CA LEU A 65 3.72 -5.19 11.05
C LEU A 65 3.97 -4.43 9.74
N VAL A 66 3.05 -4.53 8.78
CA VAL A 66 3.21 -3.88 7.48
C VAL A 66 3.10 -2.36 7.60
N GLU A 67 2.24 -1.83 8.46
CA GLU A 67 2.18 -0.39 8.75
C GLU A 67 3.51 0.14 9.30
N LYS A 68 4.14 -0.62 10.21
CA LYS A 68 5.46 -0.27 10.74
C LYS A 68 6.52 -0.25 9.63
N VAL A 69 6.61 -1.31 8.83
CA VAL A 69 7.59 -1.39 7.73
C VAL A 69 7.33 -0.29 6.69
N TRP A 70 6.06 -0.04 6.35
CA TRP A 70 5.66 1.02 5.42
C TRP A 70 6.22 2.37 5.83
N LYS A 71 6.07 2.71 7.12
CA LYS A 71 6.57 3.96 7.68
C LYS A 71 8.10 4.00 7.75
N ASP A 72 8.72 2.93 8.24
CA ASP A 72 10.17 2.89 8.49
C ASP A 72 10.98 2.94 7.18
N GLU A 73 10.47 2.32 6.11
CA GLU A 73 11.18 2.16 4.83
C GLU A 73 10.75 3.19 3.76
N GLY A 74 9.66 3.94 3.98
CA GLY A 74 9.18 4.93 3.02
C GLY A 74 8.68 4.31 1.70
N CYS A 75 7.98 3.18 1.79
CA CYS A 75 7.49 2.44 0.63
C CYS A 75 6.48 3.25 -0.19
N SER A 76 6.52 3.11 -1.53
CA SER A 76 5.54 3.72 -2.45
C SER A 76 4.48 2.73 -2.96
N GLY A 77 4.75 1.43 -2.93
CA GLY A 77 3.83 0.43 -3.47
C GLY A 77 3.89 -0.90 -2.73
N LEU A 78 2.88 -1.73 -2.96
CA LEU A 78 2.75 -3.05 -2.35
C LEU A 78 2.89 -4.15 -3.39
N LEU A 79 3.50 -5.27 -3.01
CA LEU A 79 3.57 -6.48 -3.82
C LEU A 79 3.21 -7.70 -2.96
N GLY A 80 2.29 -8.51 -3.45
CA GLY A 80 1.89 -9.75 -2.78
C GLY A 80 1.85 -10.94 -3.73
N PHE A 81 2.07 -12.14 -3.17
CA PHE A 81 1.88 -13.42 -3.84
C PHE A 81 0.92 -14.31 -3.04
N SER A 82 -0.02 -14.99 -3.70
CA SER A 82 -0.97 -15.93 -3.09
C SER A 82 -1.74 -15.29 -1.91
N GLN A 83 -1.62 -15.83 -0.69
CA GLN A 83 -2.18 -15.20 0.52
C GLN A 83 -1.70 -13.75 0.70
N GLY A 84 -0.43 -13.46 0.40
CA GLY A 84 0.09 -12.09 0.44
C GLY A 84 -0.54 -11.16 -0.60
N ALA A 85 -0.94 -11.69 -1.77
CA ALA A 85 -1.69 -10.90 -2.75
C ALA A 85 -3.12 -10.62 -2.26
N CYS A 86 -3.77 -11.61 -1.65
CA CYS A 86 -5.05 -11.38 -0.95
C CYS A 86 -4.91 -10.32 0.15
N PHE A 87 -3.81 -10.36 0.92
CA PHE A 87 -3.55 -9.36 1.96
C PHE A 87 -3.38 -7.95 1.37
N VAL A 88 -2.54 -7.81 0.35
CA VAL A 88 -2.33 -6.52 -0.34
C VAL A 88 -3.63 -5.96 -0.90
N GLY A 89 -4.51 -6.80 -1.45
CA GLY A 89 -5.85 -6.38 -1.87
C GLY A 89 -6.67 -5.76 -0.72
N LEU A 90 -6.67 -6.40 0.45
CA LEU A 90 -7.33 -5.87 1.65
C LEU A 90 -6.68 -4.57 2.14
N LEU A 91 -5.35 -4.47 2.12
CA LEU A 91 -4.63 -3.24 2.49
C LEU A 91 -5.00 -2.07 1.57
N CYS A 92 -5.16 -2.33 0.27
CA CYS A 92 -5.59 -1.30 -0.68
C CYS A 92 -7.00 -0.80 -0.39
N ASP A 93 -7.95 -1.69 -0.07
CA ASP A 93 -9.31 -1.29 0.31
C ASP A 93 -9.34 -0.55 1.67
N LEU A 94 -8.61 -1.05 2.68
CA LEU A 94 -8.41 -0.33 3.96
C LEU A 94 -7.86 1.08 3.72
N SER A 95 -6.89 1.22 2.81
CA SER A 95 -6.27 2.49 2.46
C SER A 95 -7.28 3.47 1.86
N ALA A 96 -8.11 2.99 0.92
CA ALA A 96 -9.16 3.77 0.27
C ALA A 96 -10.24 4.24 1.26
N ARG A 97 -10.48 3.48 2.34
CA ARG A 97 -11.41 3.83 3.43
C ARG A 97 -10.80 4.70 4.52
N GLY A 98 -9.49 4.98 4.46
CA GLY A 98 -8.79 5.69 5.53
C GLY A 98 -8.64 4.88 6.83
N MET A 99 -8.71 3.55 6.76
CA MET A 99 -8.65 2.63 7.91
C MET A 99 -7.24 2.11 8.22
N THR A 100 -6.24 2.54 7.46
CA THR A 100 -4.82 2.24 7.68
C THR A 100 -3.97 3.46 7.32
N SER A 101 -2.78 3.52 7.91
CA SER A 101 -1.73 4.48 7.59
C SER A 101 -1.04 4.21 6.24
N ILE A 102 -1.20 3.02 5.67
CA ILE A 102 -0.61 2.65 4.36
C ILE A 102 -1.33 3.40 3.23
N LYS A 103 -0.58 4.04 2.35
CA LYS A 103 -1.09 4.84 1.21
C LYS A 103 -0.35 4.46 -0.08
N PRO A 104 -0.67 3.32 -0.68
CA PRO A 104 0.10 2.83 -1.83
C PRO A 104 -0.26 3.60 -3.10
N GLU A 105 0.77 4.04 -3.81
CA GLU A 105 0.66 4.62 -5.14
C GLU A 105 0.34 3.55 -6.20
N PHE A 106 0.69 2.29 -5.92
CA PHE A 106 0.39 1.15 -6.77
C PHE A 106 0.42 -0.18 -6.01
N ALA A 107 -0.15 -1.22 -6.63
CA ALA A 107 -0.09 -2.58 -6.12
C ALA A 107 0.23 -3.62 -7.21
N VAL A 108 0.98 -4.66 -6.86
CA VAL A 108 1.24 -5.83 -7.70
C VAL A 108 0.73 -7.09 -6.99
N LEU A 109 -0.25 -7.77 -7.59
CA LEU A 109 -0.95 -8.88 -6.98
C LEU A 109 -0.78 -10.12 -7.84
N SER A 110 0.02 -11.09 -7.39
CA SER A 110 0.24 -12.34 -8.13
C SER A 110 -0.46 -13.53 -7.46
N SER A 111 -1.21 -14.30 -8.25
CA SER A 111 -2.00 -15.46 -7.80
C SER A 111 -2.91 -15.12 -6.61
N GLY A 112 -3.42 -13.89 -6.57
CA GLY A 112 -4.27 -13.38 -5.50
C GLY A 112 -5.72 -13.84 -5.62
N PHE A 113 -6.49 -13.64 -4.57
CA PHE A 113 -7.91 -13.95 -4.49
C PHE A 113 -8.58 -13.02 -3.47
N ARG A 114 -9.91 -12.92 -3.52
CA ARG A 114 -10.69 -12.23 -2.49
C ARG A 114 -10.75 -13.07 -1.22
N SER A 115 -10.55 -12.44 -0.06
CA SER A 115 -10.69 -13.08 1.23
C SER A 115 -12.11 -13.58 1.44
N GLY A 116 -12.23 -14.83 1.89
CA GLY A 116 -13.50 -15.41 2.30
C GLY A 116 -13.85 -15.22 3.78
N SER A 117 -12.99 -14.60 4.59
CA SER A 117 -13.26 -14.38 6.01
C SER A 117 -14.45 -13.44 6.24
N LEU A 118 -15.27 -13.70 7.26
CA LEU A 118 -16.52 -12.95 7.52
C LEU A 118 -16.29 -11.44 7.68
N VAL A 119 -15.25 -11.08 8.43
CA VAL A 119 -14.89 -9.68 8.67
C VAL A 119 -14.46 -8.94 7.40
N HIS A 120 -14.12 -9.66 6.33
CA HIS A 120 -13.63 -9.08 5.08
C HIS A 120 -14.69 -8.98 3.96
N LEU A 121 -15.93 -9.44 4.18
CA LEU A 121 -16.90 -9.57 3.09
C LEU A 121 -17.25 -8.22 2.43
N ASN A 122 -17.32 -7.15 3.20
CA ASN A 122 -17.69 -5.82 2.69
C ASN A 122 -16.51 -5.06 2.07
N PHE A 123 -15.30 -5.63 2.06
CA PHE A 123 -14.08 -4.98 1.53
C PHE A 123 -14.06 -4.88 0.00
N TYR A 124 -15.02 -5.49 -0.70
CA TYR A 124 -15.01 -5.58 -2.16
C TYR A 124 -16.23 -4.90 -2.82
N GLU A 125 -16.97 -4.08 -2.06
CA GLU A 125 -18.18 -3.41 -2.56
C GLU A 125 -17.88 -2.19 -3.44
N THR A 126 -16.76 -1.50 -3.19
CA THR A 126 -16.32 -0.34 -3.98
C THR A 126 -15.03 -0.67 -4.70
N LYS A 127 -14.90 -0.22 -5.95
CA LYS A 127 -13.65 -0.39 -6.68
C LYS A 127 -12.54 0.48 -6.11
N VAL A 128 -11.38 -0.15 -5.92
CA VAL A 128 -10.14 0.50 -5.51
C VAL A 128 -9.56 1.28 -6.70
N GLN A 129 -9.22 2.55 -6.49
CA GLN A 129 -8.65 3.46 -7.51
C GLN A 129 -7.11 3.49 -7.52
N ILE A 130 -6.47 2.51 -6.88
CA ILE A 130 -5.01 2.36 -6.86
C ILE A 130 -4.60 1.60 -8.13
N PRO A 131 -3.69 2.14 -8.97
CA PRO A 131 -3.17 1.43 -10.13
C PRO A 131 -2.59 0.07 -9.75
N SER A 132 -3.02 -0.99 -10.45
CA SER A 132 -2.64 -2.35 -10.09
C SER A 132 -2.20 -3.21 -11.29
N LEU A 133 -1.25 -4.11 -11.02
CA LEU A 133 -0.87 -5.20 -11.92
C LEU A 133 -1.27 -6.54 -11.28
N HIS A 134 -2.20 -7.24 -11.93
CA HIS A 134 -2.66 -8.55 -11.51
C HIS A 134 -2.03 -9.63 -12.39
N ILE A 135 -1.46 -10.65 -11.75
CA ILE A 135 -0.69 -11.69 -12.41
C ILE A 135 -1.25 -13.05 -11.99
N TYR A 136 -1.56 -13.94 -12.93
CA TYR A 136 -2.05 -15.28 -12.58
C TYR A 136 -1.83 -16.31 -13.68
N GLY A 137 -1.71 -17.57 -13.25
CA GLY A 137 -1.51 -18.72 -14.12
C GLY A 137 -2.83 -19.26 -14.67
N GLU A 138 -2.87 -19.58 -15.95
CA GLU A 138 -4.03 -20.24 -16.58
C GLU A 138 -4.23 -21.68 -16.10
N ALA A 139 -3.16 -22.31 -15.59
CA ALA A 139 -3.15 -23.68 -15.08
C ALA A 139 -2.91 -23.74 -13.56
N ASP A 140 -3.25 -22.68 -12.83
CA ASP A 140 -3.13 -22.65 -11.37
C ASP A 140 -4.24 -23.48 -10.69
N GLU A 141 -3.85 -24.60 -10.09
CA GLU A 141 -4.75 -25.51 -9.37
C GLU A 141 -4.91 -25.14 -7.88
N ILE A 142 -4.03 -24.30 -7.34
CA ILE A 142 -4.09 -23.86 -5.95
C ILE A 142 -5.07 -22.69 -5.84
N ILE A 143 -4.90 -21.68 -6.69
CA ILE A 143 -5.79 -20.53 -6.83
C ILE A 143 -6.28 -20.50 -8.28
N PRO A 144 -7.44 -21.11 -8.58
CA PRO A 144 -8.02 -21.05 -9.91
C PRO A 144 -8.14 -19.62 -10.42
N LYS A 145 -7.83 -19.40 -11.70
CA LYS A 145 -7.77 -18.06 -12.32
C LYS A 145 -9.01 -17.20 -12.08
N ASP A 146 -10.20 -17.79 -12.00
CA ASP A 146 -11.46 -17.08 -11.75
C ASP A 146 -11.43 -16.35 -10.40
N LEU A 147 -10.71 -16.88 -9.40
CA LEU A 147 -10.52 -16.21 -8.11
C LEU A 147 -9.58 -15.01 -8.22
N SER A 148 -8.56 -15.08 -9.07
CA SER A 148 -7.66 -13.96 -9.36
C SER A 148 -8.32 -12.88 -10.21
N MET A 149 -9.10 -13.27 -11.22
CA MET A 149 -9.95 -12.37 -12.00
C MET A 149 -10.94 -11.64 -11.08
N ALA A 150 -11.61 -12.38 -10.20
CA ALA A 150 -12.52 -11.83 -9.22
C ALA A 150 -11.89 -10.81 -8.25
N LEU A 151 -10.58 -10.93 -7.96
CA LEU A 151 -9.85 -9.91 -7.21
C LEU A 151 -9.47 -8.73 -8.11
N ALA A 152 -9.07 -8.97 -9.37
CA ALA A 152 -8.79 -7.89 -10.31
C ALA A 152 -10.00 -6.99 -10.56
N ASP A 153 -11.20 -7.57 -10.63
CA ASP A 153 -12.46 -6.84 -10.84
C ASP A 153 -12.79 -5.82 -9.72
N THR A 154 -12.14 -5.93 -8.56
CA THR A 154 -12.30 -4.98 -7.45
C THR A 154 -11.39 -3.75 -7.58
N PHE A 155 -10.53 -3.70 -8.61
CA PHE A 155 -9.70 -2.55 -8.94
C PHE A 155 -10.26 -1.83 -10.17
N MET A 156 -10.00 -0.52 -10.25
CA MET A 156 -10.28 0.28 -11.44
C MET A 156 -9.18 0.07 -12.47
N ASP A 157 -9.56 -0.29 -13.70
CA ASP A 157 -8.67 -0.48 -14.85
C ASP A 157 -7.36 -1.25 -14.54
N PRO A 158 -7.43 -2.46 -13.94
CA PRO A 158 -6.23 -3.22 -13.59
C PRO A 158 -5.48 -3.66 -14.85
N GLN A 159 -4.14 -3.59 -14.82
CA GLN A 159 -3.31 -4.25 -15.81
C GLN A 159 -3.28 -5.75 -15.51
N ILE A 160 -3.45 -6.59 -16.53
CA ILE A 160 -3.50 -8.04 -16.40
C ILE A 160 -2.31 -8.68 -17.12
N LEU A 161 -1.62 -9.60 -16.44
CA LEU A 161 -0.60 -10.47 -17.03
C LEU A 161 -0.94 -11.93 -16.74
N THR A 162 -1.25 -12.70 -17.77
CA THR A 162 -1.45 -14.16 -17.62
C THR A 162 -0.25 -14.93 -18.14
N HIS A 163 -0.09 -16.17 -17.65
CA HIS A 163 0.93 -17.11 -18.13
C HIS A 163 0.36 -18.54 -18.15
N PRO A 164 0.89 -19.46 -18.98
CA PRO A 164 0.32 -20.80 -19.14
C PRO A 164 0.61 -21.76 -17.96
N GLY A 165 1.30 -21.30 -16.91
CA GLY A 165 1.78 -22.13 -15.81
C GLY A 165 0.81 -22.20 -14.62
N GLY A 166 1.25 -22.89 -13.57
CA GLY A 166 0.52 -22.97 -12.28
C GLY A 166 0.88 -21.86 -11.29
N HIS A 167 0.94 -22.20 -10.01
CA HIS A 167 1.05 -21.26 -8.88
C HIS A 167 2.47 -20.69 -8.67
N PHE A 168 2.92 -19.76 -9.51
CA PHE A 168 4.23 -19.11 -9.36
C PHE A 168 4.26 -17.70 -9.96
N LEU A 169 5.27 -16.90 -9.60
CA LEU A 169 5.52 -15.60 -10.22
C LEU A 169 6.30 -15.77 -11.54
N PRO A 170 5.75 -15.38 -12.70
CA PRO A 170 6.40 -15.63 -13.99
C PRO A 170 7.67 -14.78 -14.18
N ALA A 171 8.80 -15.44 -14.45
CA ALA A 171 10.11 -14.79 -14.62
C ALA A 171 10.69 -14.90 -16.05
N GLN A 172 9.89 -15.38 -17.01
CA GLN A 172 10.35 -15.57 -18.39
C GLN A 172 10.49 -14.22 -19.13
N ALA A 173 11.41 -14.18 -20.10
CA ALA A 173 11.70 -12.98 -20.89
C ALA A 173 10.46 -12.41 -21.61
N ALA A 174 9.51 -13.27 -22.01
CA ALA A 174 8.27 -12.86 -22.66
C ALA A 174 7.42 -11.90 -21.80
N HIS A 175 7.48 -12.03 -20.46
CA HIS A 175 6.70 -11.22 -19.53
C HIS A 175 7.45 -9.98 -19.05
N LYS A 176 8.76 -9.89 -19.34
CA LYS A 176 9.65 -8.81 -18.89
C LYS A 176 9.09 -7.43 -19.23
N GLN A 177 8.54 -7.29 -20.45
CA GLN A 177 8.10 -6.00 -20.95
C GLN A 177 6.97 -5.42 -20.11
N THR A 178 5.99 -6.24 -19.72
CA THR A 178 4.86 -5.82 -18.86
C THR A 178 5.35 -5.29 -17.51
N TYR A 179 6.28 -6.00 -16.85
CA TYR A 179 6.85 -5.50 -15.60
C TYR A 179 7.59 -4.17 -15.80
N VAL A 180 8.41 -4.09 -16.85
CA VAL A 180 9.20 -2.89 -17.14
C VAL A 180 8.30 -1.69 -17.42
N GLU A 181 7.24 -1.87 -18.21
CA GLU A 181 6.27 -0.82 -18.52
C GLU A 181 5.54 -0.35 -17.26
N PHE A 182 4.98 -1.28 -16.49
CA PHE A 182 4.28 -0.95 -15.25
C PHE A 182 5.16 -0.18 -14.27
N PHE A 183 6.35 -0.68 -13.94
CA PHE A 183 7.24 -0.02 -12.98
C PHE A 183 7.84 1.28 -13.52
N ARG A 184 8.09 1.39 -14.82
CA ARG A 184 8.56 2.65 -15.43
C ARG A 184 7.48 3.73 -15.33
N GLU A 185 6.25 3.39 -15.68
CA GLU A 185 5.11 4.31 -15.58
C GLU A 185 4.92 4.77 -14.13
N ARG A 186 4.94 3.84 -13.16
CA ARG A 186 4.82 4.18 -11.74
C ARG A 186 5.97 5.05 -11.24
N LEU A 187 7.22 4.75 -11.63
CA LEU A 187 8.36 5.60 -11.29
C LEU A 187 8.22 7.01 -11.88
N GLN A 188 7.74 7.13 -13.10
CA GLN A 188 7.52 8.44 -13.72
C GLN A 188 6.50 9.27 -12.93
N PHE A 189 5.33 8.70 -12.64
CA PHE A 189 4.31 9.37 -11.81
C PHE A 189 4.86 9.79 -10.43
N HIS A 190 5.66 8.92 -9.81
CA HIS A 190 6.26 9.20 -8.50
C HIS A 190 7.24 10.39 -8.55
N LEU A 191 8.09 10.45 -9.58
CA LEU A 191 9.04 11.55 -9.77
C LEU A 191 8.34 12.87 -10.08
N GLU A 192 7.32 12.85 -10.94
CA GLU A 192 6.51 14.04 -11.26
C GLU A 192 5.80 14.58 -10.01
N ALA A 193 5.23 13.71 -9.18
CA ALA A 193 4.61 14.11 -7.91
C ALA A 193 5.61 14.77 -6.95
N LYS A 194 6.82 14.21 -6.84
CA LYS A 194 7.91 14.79 -6.03
C LYS A 194 8.38 16.14 -6.56
N GLU A 195 8.46 16.32 -7.87
CA GLU A 195 8.83 17.61 -8.47
C GLU A 195 7.80 18.70 -8.12
N ILE A 196 6.50 18.37 -8.19
CA ILE A 196 5.42 19.29 -7.81
C ILE A 196 5.49 19.64 -6.32
N GLU A 197 5.71 18.65 -5.45
CA GLU A 197 5.85 18.86 -4.01
C GLU A 197 7.03 19.80 -3.69
N ASN A 198 8.19 19.54 -4.29
CA ASN A 198 9.39 20.37 -4.12
C ASN A 198 9.18 21.80 -4.61
N ALA A 199 8.53 21.98 -5.77
CA ALA A 199 8.21 23.29 -6.31
C ALA A 199 7.22 24.05 -5.40
N THR A 200 6.24 23.34 -4.84
CA THR A 200 5.25 23.92 -3.91
C THR A 200 5.93 24.36 -2.60
N ALA A 201 6.80 23.52 -2.03
CA ALA A 201 7.55 23.85 -0.82
C ALA A 201 8.52 25.03 -1.02
N ALA A 202 9.20 25.10 -2.17
CA ALA A 202 10.07 26.22 -2.51
C ALA A 202 9.27 27.54 -2.62
N ASN A 203 8.08 27.49 -3.22
CA ASN A 203 7.20 28.66 -3.32
C ASN A 203 6.64 29.11 -1.97
N SER A 204 6.31 28.20 -1.06
CA SER A 204 5.86 28.58 0.30
C SER A 204 6.97 29.27 1.10
N ILE A 205 8.21 28.79 1.00
CA ILE A 205 9.36 29.39 1.70
C ILE A 205 9.63 30.83 1.15
N MET A 206 9.52 31.03 -0.16
CA MET A 206 9.69 32.35 -0.78
C MET A 206 8.63 33.37 -0.36
N LEU A 207 7.39 32.93 -0.12
CA LEU A 207 6.32 33.80 0.37
C LEU A 207 6.53 34.21 1.83
N ASP A 208 7.04 33.32 2.66
CA ASP A 208 7.32 33.60 4.07
C ASP A 208 8.52 34.55 4.26
N ASP A 209 9.56 34.46 3.41
CA ASP A 209 10.75 35.33 3.49
C ASP A 209 10.46 36.75 2.96
N ASN A 210 9.61 36.90 1.94
CA ASN A 210 9.15 38.21 1.47
C ASN A 210 8.15 38.90 2.42
N GLY A 211 7.57 38.18 3.39
CA GLY A 211 6.66 38.73 4.40
C GLY A 211 7.37 39.46 5.56
N LEU A 212 8.66 39.22 5.76
CA LEU A 212 9.45 39.81 6.87
C LEU A 212 10.28 41.04 6.47
N ALA A 213 10.41 41.35 5.17
CA ALA A 213 11.19 42.49 4.67
C ALA A 213 10.36 43.80 4.49
N GLY A 214 9.16 43.88 5.08
CA GLY A 214 8.16 44.92 4.80
C GLY A 214 7.85 45.95 5.90
N SER A 215 8.54 45.98 7.04
CA SER A 215 8.29 47.00 8.08
C SER A 215 9.57 47.68 8.56
N GLY A 216 10.20 48.44 7.67
CA GLY A 216 11.40 49.22 7.95
C GLY A 216 11.30 50.67 7.45
N SER A 217 10.82 51.55 8.32
CA SER A 217 11.15 52.99 8.40
C SER A 217 10.52 53.99 7.41
N ARG A 218 9.69 54.90 7.97
CA ARG A 218 9.70 56.38 7.89
C ARG A 218 8.38 56.88 8.51
N ALA A 219 8.37 57.74 9.53
CA ALA A 219 8.71 59.14 9.38
C ALA A 219 9.14 59.83 10.68
N ASN A 220 10.01 60.84 10.49
CA ASN A 220 10.55 61.79 11.45
C ASN A 220 9.48 62.59 12.20
N GLY A 221 9.85 62.98 13.42
CA GLY A 221 9.12 63.89 14.27
C GLY A 221 9.06 65.34 13.78
N VAL A 222 8.07 66.04 14.30
CA VAL A 222 8.01 67.50 14.39
C VAL A 222 7.58 67.86 15.81
N HIS A 223 8.25 68.87 16.33
CA HIS A 223 8.24 69.40 17.69
C HIS A 223 7.34 70.63 17.79
N GLY A 224 6.78 70.88 18.98
CA GLY A 224 6.00 72.06 19.38
C GLY A 224 4.55 71.71 19.70
N GLY A 225 3.94 72.06 20.83
CA GLY A 225 4.29 72.89 21.98
C GLY A 225 2.98 73.17 22.76
N ASP A 226 3.09 73.24 24.09
CA ASP A 226 2.24 73.94 25.08
C ASP A 226 0.78 73.44 25.30
N GLU A 227 0.44 73.01 26.54
CA GLU A 227 -0.38 73.72 27.57
C GLU A 227 -1.87 73.83 27.14
N ASP A 228 -2.92 73.58 27.91
CA ASP A 228 -3.20 73.29 29.32
C ASP A 228 -4.69 72.87 29.40
N ASP A 229 -5.15 72.55 30.61
CA ASP A 229 -6.53 72.61 31.14
C ASP A 229 -7.48 71.39 31.02
N ASP A 230 -7.70 70.77 32.19
CA ASP A 230 -8.98 70.60 32.90
C ASP A 230 -10.26 70.30 32.08
N ASP A 231 -11.01 69.25 32.46
CA ASP A 231 -12.26 69.39 33.23
C ASP A 231 -13.04 68.03 33.32
N ASP A 232 -13.83 67.94 34.38
CA ASP A 232 -14.63 66.85 34.96
C ASP A 232 -15.77 66.24 34.10
N SER A 233 -16.29 65.10 34.62
CA SER A 233 -17.69 64.56 34.51
C SER A 233 -18.19 64.11 33.12
N ASP A 234 -18.92 63.00 32.95
CA ASP A 234 -19.84 62.18 33.77
C ASP A 234 -19.68 60.67 33.44
#